data_AF-A0A2N9MM56-F1
#
_entry.id   AF-A0A2N9MM56-F1
#
_cell.length_a   1.000
_cell.length_b   1.000
_cell.length_c   1.000
_cell.angle_alpha   90.00
_cell.angle_beta   90.00
_cell.angle_gamma   90.00
#
_symmetry.space_group_name_H-M   'P 1'
#
loop_
_entity.id
_entity.type
_entity.pdbx_description
1 polymer ?
#
loop_
_entity_poly.entity_id
_entity_poly.type
_entity_poly.pdbx_seq_one_letter_code
_entity_poly.pdbx_strand_id
1 'polypeptide(L)'
;MDRTDLQELSRIRLKGATTLLKLELFDGAYYLAGYAVECALKACIAKGTQRGEFPDKKRVESSHSHNLRDLIRVAGLDEELIERVARDPEFRKNWDVVRSWSEQSRYRKHRPESARDLVAAIGDRSHGVISWIKLHW
;
A
#
# COMPACT_ATOMS: atom_id res chain seq x y z
N MET A 1 14.66 10.09 1.57
CA MET A 1 14.25 8.69 1.68
C MET A 1 14.35 8.09 0.31
N ASP A 2 15.17 7.07 0.14
CA ASP A 2 15.36 6.41 -1.15
C ASP A 2 14.39 5.22 -1.32
N ARG A 3 14.50 4.51 -2.45
CA ARG A 3 13.67 3.33 -2.76
C ARG A 3 13.85 2.22 -1.74
N THR A 4 15.07 1.98 -1.28
CA THR A 4 15.40 0.90 -0.33
C THR A 4 14.77 1.19 1.03
N ASP A 5 14.87 2.43 1.49
CA ASP A 5 14.22 2.90 2.73
C ASP A 5 12.70 2.67 2.68
N LEU A 6 12.05 2.98 1.55
CA LEU A 6 10.61 2.81 1.36
C LEU A 6 10.19 1.33 1.35
N GLN A 7 10.97 0.46 0.71
CA GLN A 7 10.74 -0.97 0.74
C GLN A 7 10.87 -1.53 2.17
N GLU A 8 11.88 -1.09 2.91
CA GLU A 8 12.07 -1.50 4.31
C GLU A 8 10.92 -1.00 5.18
N LEU A 9 10.53 0.27 5.06
CA LEU A 9 9.38 0.82 5.78
C LEU A 9 8.09 0.05 5.49
N SER A 10 7.82 -0.30 4.23
CA SER A 10 6.66 -1.13 3.88
C SER A 10 6.66 -2.45 4.66
N ARG A 11 7.81 -3.15 4.72
CA ARG A 11 7.96 -4.40 5.47
C ARG A 11 7.77 -4.20 6.97
N ILE A 12 8.38 -3.16 7.55
CA ILE A 12 8.27 -2.82 8.98
C ILE A 12 6.82 -2.49 9.35
N ARG A 13 6.12 -1.71 8.51
CA ARG A 13 4.72 -1.31 8.74
C ARG A 13 3.77 -2.49 8.67
N LEU A 14 3.94 -3.39 7.69
CA LEU A 14 3.13 -4.61 7.62
C LEU A 14 3.37 -5.53 8.82
N LYS A 15 4.64 -5.70 9.23
CA LYS A 15 4.98 -6.47 10.44
C LYS A 15 4.35 -5.85 11.68
N GLY A 16 4.45 -4.53 11.83
CA GLY A 16 3.83 -3.77 12.91
C GLY A 16 2.32 -3.94 12.95
N ALA A 17 1.64 -3.76 11.81
CA ALA A 17 0.20 -3.96 11.69
C ALA A 17 -0.23 -5.37 12.10
N THR A 18 0.51 -6.39 11.65
CA THR A 18 0.25 -7.78 12.01
C THR A 18 0.43 -8.02 13.51
N THR A 19 1.46 -7.44 14.13
CA THR A 19 1.69 -7.54 15.58
C THR A 19 0.58 -6.85 16.37
N LEU A 20 0.19 -5.63 16.00
CA LEU A 20 -0.89 -4.89 16.65
C LEU A 20 -2.22 -5.64 16.55
N LEU A 21 -2.50 -6.26 15.40
CA LEU A 21 -3.70 -7.06 15.20
C LEU A 21 -3.76 -8.25 16.18
N LYS A 22 -2.62 -8.93 16.42
CA LYS A 22 -2.52 -10.03 17.39
C LYS A 22 -2.72 -9.58 18.83
N LEU A 23 -2.41 -8.32 19.13
CA LEU A 23 -2.61 -7.70 20.44
C LEU A 23 -3.98 -7.02 20.56
N GLU A 24 -4.87 -7.20 19.58
CA GLU A 24 -6.20 -6.60 19.53
C GLU A 24 -6.19 -5.05 19.52
N LEU A 25 -5.07 -4.46 19.10
CA LEU A 25 -4.90 -3.02 18.91
C LEU A 25 -5.35 -2.63 17.50
N PHE A 26 -6.65 -2.77 17.24
CA PHE A 26 -7.24 -2.72 15.90
C PHE A 26 -7.04 -1.39 15.16
N ASP A 27 -7.21 -0.26 15.82
CA ASP A 27 -7.04 1.06 15.20
C ASP A 27 -5.60 1.27 14.72
N GLY A 28 -4.63 0.89 15.55
CA GLY A 28 -3.21 0.95 15.20
C GLY A 28 -2.85 -0.03 14.08
N ALA A 29 -3.42 -1.24 14.11
CA ALA A 29 -3.23 -2.22 13.06
C ALA A 29 -3.75 -1.72 11.71
N TYR A 30 -4.99 -1.23 11.67
CA TYR A 30 -5.63 -0.67 10.46
C TYR A 30 -4.82 0.50 9.90
N TYR A 31 -4.40 1.42 10.78
CA TYR A 31 -3.61 2.57 10.42
C TYR A 31 -2.26 2.18 9.80
N LEU A 32 -1.47 1.34 10.48
CA LEU A 32 -0.15 0.92 9.97
C LEU A 32 -0.26 0.07 8.70
N ALA A 33 -1.32 -0.72 8.55
CA ALA A 33 -1.50 -1.59 7.39
C ALA A 33 -1.56 -0.77 6.09
N GLY A 34 -2.35 0.30 6.05
CA GLY A 34 -2.42 1.14 4.85
C GLY A 34 -1.11 1.87 4.52
N TYR A 35 -0.35 2.31 5.54
CA TYR A 35 0.98 2.86 5.30
C TYR A 35 1.97 1.85 4.72
N ALA A 36 1.79 0.55 5.00
CA ALA A 36 2.62 -0.46 4.38
C ALA A 36 2.44 -0.49 2.85
N VAL A 37 1.20 -0.31 2.37
CA VAL A 37 0.85 -0.22 0.95
C VAL A 37 1.36 1.09 0.35
N GLU A 38 1.14 2.20 1.05
CA GLU A 38 1.62 3.53 0.63
C GLU A 38 3.15 3.53 0.40
N CYS A 39 3.92 3.02 1.38
CA CYS A 39 5.37 2.91 1.26
C CYS A 39 5.77 2.02 0.07
N ALA A 40 5.03 0.94 -0.19
CA ALA A 40 5.32 0.06 -1.31
C ALA A 40 5.11 0.74 -2.66
N LEU A 41 4.00 1.47 -2.84
CA LEU A 41 3.72 2.23 -4.06
C LEU A 41 4.76 3.36 -4.25
N LYS A 42 5.12 4.06 -3.17
CA LYS A 42 6.17 5.08 -3.23
C LYS A 42 7.53 4.50 -3.62
N ALA A 43 7.84 3.26 -3.23
CA ALA A 43 9.04 2.58 -3.72
C ALA A 43 8.98 2.28 -5.23
N CYS A 44 7.82 1.90 -5.79
CA CYS A 44 7.62 1.78 -7.24
C CYS A 44 7.85 3.13 -7.94
N ILE A 45 7.33 4.23 -7.39
CA ILE A 45 7.53 5.57 -7.93
C ILE A 45 9.03 5.94 -7.93
N ALA A 46 9.72 5.69 -6.82
CA ALA A 46 11.14 5.98 -6.66
C ALA A 46 12.05 5.13 -7.58
N LYS A 47 11.58 3.95 -8.02
CA LYS A 47 12.28 3.14 -9.05
C LYS A 47 12.42 3.89 -10.37
N GLY A 48 11.42 4.70 -10.73
CA GLY A 48 11.38 5.48 -11.95
C GLY A 48 12.10 6.84 -11.88
N THR A 49 12.83 7.12 -10.80
CA THR A 49 13.65 8.33 -10.64
C THR A 49 15.09 7.89 -10.38
N GLN A 50 15.90 7.70 -11.42
CA GLN A 50 17.31 7.36 -11.25
C GLN A 50 18.13 8.57 -10.76
N ARG A 51 19.26 8.28 -10.11
CA ARG A 51 20.24 9.27 -9.68
C ARG A 51 20.74 10.06 -10.91
N GLY A 52 20.39 11.34 -11.00
CA GLY A 52 20.79 12.23 -12.11
C GLY A 52 19.64 12.68 -13.02
N GLU A 53 18.46 12.07 -12.91
CA GLU A 53 17.25 12.60 -13.54
C GLU A 53 16.60 13.63 -12.62
N PHE A 54 16.27 14.81 -13.16
CA PHE A 54 15.48 15.78 -12.42
C PHE A 54 14.09 15.17 -12.18
N PRO A 55 13.67 14.96 -10.92
CA PRO A 55 12.36 14.40 -10.66
C PRO A 55 11.30 15.29 -11.30
N ASP A 56 10.39 14.71 -12.07
CA ASP A 56 9.22 15.46 -12.55
C ASP A 56 8.53 16.06 -11.32
N LYS A 57 8.42 17.39 -11.30
CA LYS A 57 7.84 18.14 -10.18
C LYS A 57 6.46 17.58 -9.79
N LYS A 58 5.67 17.11 -10.78
CA LYS A 58 4.40 16.43 -10.53
C LYS A 58 4.57 15.09 -9.85
N ARG A 59 5.60 14.29 -10.16
CA ARG A 59 5.87 13.01 -9.46
C ARG A 59 6.29 13.23 -8.02
N VAL A 60 7.07 14.28 -7.74
CA VAL A 60 7.43 14.66 -6.36
C VAL A 60 6.19 15.11 -5.59
N GLU A 61 5.45 16.08 -6.11
CA GLU A 61 4.22 16.60 -5.48
C GLU A 61 3.16 15.50 -5.29
N SER A 62 2.98 14.62 -6.28
CA SER A 62 2.01 13.52 -6.22
C SER A 62 2.47 12.36 -5.32
N SER A 63 3.78 12.19 -5.10
CA SER A 63 4.30 11.23 -4.11
C SER A 63 4.03 11.67 -2.66
N HIS A 64 3.62 12.92 -2.45
CA HIS A 64 3.10 13.39 -1.16
C HIS A 64 1.61 13.08 -0.99
N SER A 65 0.93 12.58 -2.03
CA SER A 65 -0.43 12.05 -1.87
C SER A 65 -0.42 10.84 -0.95
N HIS A 66 -1.42 10.79 -0.08
CA HIS A 66 -1.75 9.63 0.76
C HIS A 66 -2.90 8.81 0.16
N ASN A 67 -3.35 9.16 -1.05
CA ASN A 67 -4.38 8.44 -1.78
C ASN A 67 -3.75 7.30 -2.59
N LEU A 68 -4.09 6.07 -2.23
CA LEU A 68 -3.54 4.86 -2.86
C LEU A 68 -3.86 4.76 -4.35
N ARG A 69 -5.01 5.29 -4.81
CA ARG A 69 -5.38 5.27 -6.25
C ARG A 69 -4.49 6.20 -7.06
N ASP A 70 -4.24 7.39 -6.54
CA ASP A 70 -3.35 8.34 -7.20
C ASP A 70 -1.92 7.80 -7.24
N LEU A 71 -1.47 7.14 -6.16
CA LEU A 71 -0.15 6.53 -6.09
C LEU A 71 0.03 5.37 -7.09
N ILE A 72 -1.00 4.55 -7.34
CA ILE A 72 -0.98 3.54 -8.42
C ILE A 72 -0.72 4.19 -9.77
N ARG A 73 -1.44 5.28 -10.06
CA ARG A 73 -1.31 6.00 -11.32
C ARG A 73 0.06 6.63 -11.50
N VAL A 74 0.58 7.26 -10.46
CA VAL A 74 1.93 7.86 -10.47
C VAL A 74 3.03 6.80 -10.56
N ALA A 75 2.78 5.60 -10.02
CA ALA A 75 3.65 4.44 -10.15
C ALA A 75 3.61 3.80 -11.55
N GLY A 76 2.64 4.17 -12.41
CA GLY A 76 2.46 3.58 -13.72
C GLY A 76 1.95 2.14 -13.67
N LEU A 77 1.12 1.80 -12.67
CA LEU A 77 0.62 0.43 -12.46
C LEU A 77 -0.86 0.26 -12.82
N ASP A 78 -1.48 1.23 -13.50
CA ASP A 78 -2.91 1.18 -13.84
C ASP A 78 -3.26 -0.02 -14.75
N GLU A 79 -2.47 -0.25 -15.80
CA GLU A 79 -2.73 -1.33 -16.78
C GLU A 79 -2.58 -2.71 -16.11
N GLU A 80 -1.50 -2.90 -15.36
CA GLU A 80 -1.18 -4.11 -14.59
C GLU A 80 -2.23 -4.37 -13.51
N LEU A 81 -2.74 -3.31 -12.88
CA LEU A 81 -3.83 -3.41 -11.93
C LEU A 81 -5.10 -3.89 -12.63
N ILE A 82 -5.47 -3.28 -13.77
CA ILE A 82 -6.64 -3.67 -14.58
C ILE A 82 -6.56 -5.14 -14.99
N GLU A 83 -5.42 -5.59 -15.50
CA GLU A 83 -5.21 -6.99 -15.86
C GLU A 83 -5.31 -7.91 -14.65
N ARG A 84 -4.66 -7.55 -13.53
CA ARG A 84 -4.65 -8.37 -12.32
C ARG A 84 -6.05 -8.53 -11.74
N VAL A 85 -6.83 -7.45 -11.64
CA VAL A 85 -8.21 -7.51 -11.14
C VAL A 85 -9.17 -8.24 -12.08
N ALA A 86 -8.85 -8.32 -13.38
CA ALA A 86 -9.65 -9.09 -14.34
C ALA A 86 -9.37 -10.59 -14.24
N ARG A 87 -8.10 -10.97 -14.00
CA ARG A 87 -7.67 -12.37 -13.94
C ARG A 87 -7.87 -13.02 -12.57
N ASP A 88 -7.94 -12.25 -11.50
CA ASP A 88 -7.97 -12.76 -10.14
C ASP A 88 -9.07 -12.09 -9.29
N PRO A 89 -10.23 -12.75 -9.16
CA PRO A 89 -11.36 -12.24 -8.38
C PRO A 89 -11.05 -12.03 -6.89
N GLU A 90 -10.19 -12.86 -6.29
CA GLU A 90 -9.80 -12.71 -4.89
C GLU A 90 -8.89 -11.50 -4.70
N PHE A 91 -7.94 -11.30 -5.62
CA PHE A 91 -7.15 -10.06 -5.64
C PHE A 91 -8.05 -8.82 -5.82
N ARG A 92 -9.06 -8.88 -6.69
CA ARG A 92 -10.01 -7.76 -6.86
C ARG A 92 -10.70 -7.40 -5.53
N LYS A 93 -11.20 -8.40 -4.79
CA LYS A 93 -11.80 -8.17 -3.46
C LYS A 93 -10.80 -7.54 -2.49
N ASN A 94 -9.57 -8.07 -2.44
CA ASN A 94 -8.52 -7.54 -1.60
C ASN A 94 -8.19 -6.08 -1.95
N TRP A 95 -8.09 -5.77 -3.25
CA TRP A 95 -7.88 -4.41 -3.72
C TRP A 95 -9.03 -3.48 -3.36
N ASP A 96 -10.28 -3.93 -3.44
CA ASP A 96 -11.45 -3.16 -3.03
C ASP A 96 -11.41 -2.76 -1.56
N VAL A 97 -10.96 -3.66 -0.69
CA VAL A 97 -10.75 -3.37 0.74
C VAL A 97 -9.61 -2.35 0.89
N VAL A 98 -8.45 -2.60 0.28
CA VAL A 98 -7.25 -1.77 0.45
C VAL A 98 -7.45 -0.36 -0.07
N ARG A 99 -8.07 -0.18 -1.24
CA ARG A 99 -8.29 1.15 -1.85
C ARG A 99 -9.28 2.02 -1.08
N SER A 100 -9.98 1.47 -0.09
CA SER A 100 -10.88 2.22 0.79
C SER A 100 -10.14 2.90 1.95
N TRP A 101 -8.89 2.50 2.21
CA TRP A 101 -8.06 3.10 3.24
C TRP A 101 -7.66 4.54 2.88
N SER A 102 -7.54 5.37 3.92
CA SER A 102 -7.02 6.73 3.85
C SER A 102 -6.26 7.04 5.14
N GLU A 103 -5.25 7.92 5.08
CA GLU A 103 -4.54 8.43 6.26
C GLU A 103 -5.47 9.05 7.32
N GLN A 104 -6.63 9.56 6.92
CA GLN A 104 -7.65 10.13 7.80
C GLN A 104 -8.23 9.09 8.77
N SER A 105 -8.01 7.79 8.48
CA SER A 105 -8.32 6.68 9.37
C SER A 105 -7.62 6.80 10.73
N ARG A 106 -6.54 7.58 10.84
CA ARG A 106 -5.86 7.90 12.11
C ARG A 106 -6.79 8.58 13.12
N TYR A 107 -7.77 9.34 12.65
CA TYR A 107 -8.70 10.10 13.49
C TYR A 107 -10.03 9.38 13.71
N ARG A 108 -10.12 8.10 13.35
CA ARG A 108 -11.35 7.30 13.43
C ARG A 108 -11.10 6.03 14.23
N LYS A 109 -12.16 5.55 14.88
CA LYS A 109 -12.20 4.20 15.44
C LYS A 109 -12.69 3.22 14.37
N HIS A 110 -12.07 2.05 14.31
CA HIS A 110 -12.36 0.99 13.37
C HIS A 110 -12.93 -0.21 14.09
N ARG A 111 -13.79 -0.94 13.40
CA ARG A 111 -14.27 -2.22 13.92
C ARG A 111 -13.12 -3.24 13.87
N PRO A 112 -13.05 -4.20 14.82
CA PRO A 112 -12.07 -5.27 14.79
C PRO A 112 -12.01 -6.00 13.44
N GLU A 113 -13.17 -6.22 12.83
CA GLU A 113 -13.33 -6.88 11.53
C GLU A 113 -12.64 -6.09 10.43
N SER A 114 -12.81 -4.76 10.41
CA SER A 114 -12.18 -3.89 9.41
C SER A 114 -10.65 -3.98 9.46
N ALA A 115 -10.06 -4.05 10.65
CA ALA A 115 -8.61 -4.23 10.82
C ALA A 115 -8.13 -5.60 10.34
N ARG A 116 -8.89 -6.67 10.65
CA ARG A 116 -8.58 -8.03 10.20
C ARG A 116 -8.65 -8.12 8.67
N ASP A 117 -9.73 -7.63 8.08
CA ASP A 117 -9.97 -7.66 6.63
C ASP A 117 -8.89 -6.88 5.88
N LEU A 118 -8.54 -5.68 6.35
CA LEU A 118 -7.51 -4.87 5.71
C LEU A 118 -6.13 -5.54 5.79
N VAL A 119 -5.73 -6.02 6.97
CA VAL A 119 -4.42 -6.69 7.13
C VAL A 119 -4.34 -7.97 6.30
N ALA A 120 -5.42 -8.76 6.24
CA ALA A 120 -5.48 -9.96 5.40
C ALA A 120 -5.40 -9.62 3.90
N ALA A 121 -6.20 -8.66 3.42
CA ALA A 121 -6.20 -8.22 2.04
C ALA A 121 -4.83 -7.69 1.57
N ILE A 122 -4.07 -7.08 2.48
CA ILE A 122 -2.72 -6.58 2.20
C ILE A 122 -1.70 -7.71 2.20
N GLY A 123 -1.73 -8.55 3.23
CA GLY A 123 -0.69 -9.51 3.56
C GLY A 123 -0.86 -10.91 2.96
N ASP A 124 -1.97 -11.18 2.26
CA ASP A 124 -2.20 -12.48 1.65
C ASP A 124 -1.06 -12.88 0.68
N ARG A 125 -0.68 -14.15 0.72
CA ARG A 125 0.50 -14.65 0.01
C ARG A 125 0.29 -14.74 -1.50
N SER A 126 -0.93 -15.02 -1.94
CA SER A 126 -1.24 -15.33 -3.35
C SER A 126 -2.01 -14.19 -4.02
N HIS A 127 -2.90 -13.57 -3.26
CA HIS A 127 -3.85 -12.56 -3.71
C HIS A 127 -3.67 -11.21 -2.98
N GLY A 128 -2.64 -11.09 -2.13
CA GLY A 128 -2.42 -9.88 -1.32
C GLY A 128 -1.87 -8.72 -2.14
N VAL A 129 -2.34 -7.51 -1.82
CA VAL A 129 -1.96 -6.29 -2.55
C VAL A 129 -0.45 -6.01 -2.42
N ILE A 130 0.15 -6.20 -1.24
CA ILE A 130 1.61 -6.01 -1.10
C ILE A 130 2.40 -7.06 -1.87
N SER A 131 1.91 -8.30 -1.94
CA SER A 131 2.57 -9.37 -2.70
C SER A 131 2.63 -9.05 -4.19
N TRP A 132 1.58 -8.41 -4.74
CA TRP A 132 1.56 -7.91 -6.11
C TRP A 132 2.45 -6.68 -6.32
N ILE A 133 2.35 -5.64 -5.47
CA ILE A 133 3.19 -4.43 -5.61
C ILE A 133 4.68 -4.79 -5.57
N LYS A 134 5.04 -5.79 -4.76
CA LYS A 134 6.41 -6.32 -4.65
C LYS A 134 7.02 -6.82 -5.96
N LEU A 135 6.20 -7.16 -6.95
CA LEU A 135 6.68 -7.60 -8.27
C LEU A 135 7.18 -6.42 -9.12
N HIS A 136 6.74 -5.21 -8.79
CA HIS A 136 6.96 -4.00 -9.60
C HIS A 136 7.99 -3.05 -9.01
N TRP A 137 8.17 -3.10 -7.69
CA TRP A 137 8.99 -2.16 -6.94
C TRP A 137 10.48 -2.48 -6.91
#